data_AF-A0A9D7PZX9-F1
#
_entry.id   AF-A0A9D7PZX9-F1
#
_cell.length_a   1.000
_cell.length_b   1.000
_cell.length_c   1.000
_cell.angle_alpha   90.00
_cell.angle_beta   90.00
_cell.angle_gamma   90.00
#
_symmetry.space_group_name_H-M   'P 1'
#
loop_
_entity.id
_entity.type
_entity.pdbx_description
1 polymer ?
#
loop_
_entity_poly.entity_id
_entity_poly.type
_entity_poly.pdbx_seq_one_letter_code
_entity_poly.pdbx_strand_id
1 'polypeptide(L)'
;MPRKKNLLLHLSSKGLKGQVITFFNGGKYSLYGFKRYDDVRLVFAPEDQLGFFGGDPDNFTYPRYNLDCTFFRVYDETGKPLQSDNYFKWSTNGAMVGEPVFVVGNPGTTNRLHTVSMLESQRDFTAPVTTAFLGSLVNVYTKYIELNPDKAFELNDQLFSFANSQKAYGGILSGFRNSVFMKKKQDWEDKFKAAVMANPKLASEYGDLWNKIADGRKK
;
A
#
# COMPACT_ATOMS: atom_id res chain seq x y z
N MET A 1 -23.32 15.51 -4.58
CA MET A 1 -23.54 14.18 -3.95
C MET A 1 -24.64 13.31 -4.59
N PRO A 2 -25.77 13.82 -5.13
CA PRO A 2 -26.83 12.98 -5.73
C PRO A 2 -26.36 12.12 -6.92
N ARG A 3 -25.45 12.66 -7.75
CA ARG A 3 -24.92 11.95 -8.93
C ARG A 3 -24.15 10.66 -8.60
N LYS A 4 -23.36 10.64 -7.51
CA LYS A 4 -22.61 9.45 -7.09
C LYS A 4 -23.57 8.32 -6.67
N LYS A 5 -24.60 8.65 -5.88
CA LYS A 5 -25.58 7.67 -5.40
C LYS A 5 -26.31 7.01 -6.58
N ASN A 6 -26.76 7.80 -7.55
CA ASN A 6 -27.45 7.29 -8.74
C ASN A 6 -26.56 6.37 -9.59
N LEU A 7 -25.28 6.73 -9.78
CA LEU A 7 -24.32 5.90 -10.51
C LEU A 7 -24.05 4.56 -9.82
N LEU A 8 -23.95 4.56 -8.49
CA LEU A 8 -23.76 3.32 -7.73
C LEU A 8 -25.00 2.44 -7.78
N LEU A 9 -26.20 3.03 -7.64
CA LEU A 9 -27.47 2.30 -7.77
C LEU A 9 -27.61 1.66 -9.15
N HIS A 10 -27.18 2.33 -10.22
CA HIS A 10 -27.18 1.77 -11.58
C HIS A 10 -26.24 0.56 -11.75
N LEU A 11 -25.11 0.52 -11.05
CA LEU A 11 -24.25 -0.67 -11.06
C LEU A 11 -24.86 -1.79 -10.23
N SER A 12 -25.47 -1.46 -9.09
CA SER A 12 -26.16 -2.44 -8.25
C SER A 12 -27.35 -3.09 -8.95
N SER A 13 -28.12 -2.34 -9.75
CA SER A 13 -29.21 -2.92 -10.56
C SER A 13 -28.71 -3.90 -11.63
N LYS A 14 -27.42 -3.85 -11.98
CA LYS A 14 -26.75 -4.81 -12.87
C LYS A 14 -26.04 -5.95 -12.11
N GLY A 15 -26.27 -6.07 -10.80
CA GLY A 15 -25.61 -7.07 -9.96
C GLY A 15 -24.13 -6.83 -9.72
N LEU A 16 -23.64 -5.59 -9.91
CA LEU A 16 -22.25 -5.20 -9.69
C LEU A 16 -22.10 -4.37 -8.41
N LYS A 17 -21.01 -4.62 -7.68
CA LYS A 17 -20.56 -3.75 -6.59
C LYS A 17 -19.84 -2.55 -7.20
N GLY A 18 -20.47 -1.38 -7.11
CA GLY A 18 -19.90 -0.13 -7.60
C GLY A 18 -18.89 0.48 -6.64
N GLN A 19 -17.80 1.03 -7.17
CA GLN A 19 -16.82 1.81 -6.41
C GLN A 19 -16.38 3.04 -7.21
N VAL A 20 -16.39 4.20 -6.57
CA VAL A 20 -15.79 5.42 -7.13
C VAL A 20 -14.38 5.53 -6.60
N ILE A 21 -13.41 5.54 -7.49
CA ILE A 21 -11.98 5.72 -7.19
C ILE A 21 -11.60 7.16 -7.55
N THR A 22 -10.93 7.82 -6.60
CA THR A 22 -10.40 9.17 -6.77
C THR A 22 -8.94 9.09 -7.16
N PHE A 23 -8.56 9.79 -8.23
CA PHE A 23 -7.20 9.95 -8.70
C PHE A 23 -6.77 11.42 -8.56
N PHE A 24 -5.45 11.63 -8.48
CA PHE A 24 -4.84 12.97 -8.45
C PHE A 24 -5.46 13.90 -7.40
N ASN A 25 -5.69 13.40 -6.17
CA ASN A 25 -6.30 14.16 -5.07
C ASN A 25 -7.64 14.84 -5.42
N GLY A 26 -8.44 14.24 -6.30
CA GLY A 26 -9.72 14.80 -6.75
C GLY A 26 -9.68 15.37 -8.16
N GLY A 27 -8.52 15.39 -8.83
CA GLY A 27 -8.41 15.81 -10.23
C GLY A 27 -9.11 14.88 -11.22
N LYS A 28 -9.33 13.60 -10.85
CA LYS A 28 -10.11 12.66 -11.66
C LYS A 28 -10.87 11.67 -10.78
N TYR A 29 -12.05 11.26 -11.25
CA TYR A 29 -12.84 10.19 -10.65
C TYR A 29 -13.15 9.14 -11.70
N SER A 30 -13.02 7.86 -11.35
CA SER A 30 -13.47 6.74 -12.18
C SER A 30 -14.46 5.89 -11.39
N LEU A 31 -15.49 5.39 -12.08
CA LEU A 31 -16.45 4.45 -11.53
C LEU A 31 -16.09 3.05 -12.03
N TYR A 32 -15.85 2.13 -11.09
CA TYR A 32 -15.63 0.71 -11.37
C TYR A 32 -16.83 -0.10 -10.90
N GLY A 33 -17.19 -1.13 -11.66
CA GLY A 33 -18.19 -2.13 -11.28
C GLY A 33 -17.53 -3.49 -11.18
N PHE A 34 -17.70 -4.17 -10.04
CA PHE A 34 -17.09 -5.46 -9.77
C PHE A 34 -18.17 -6.52 -9.59
N LYS A 35 -18.02 -7.66 -10.27
CA LYS A 35 -18.77 -8.86 -9.87
C LYS A 35 -18.14 -9.38 -8.58
N ARG A 36 -18.98 -9.55 -7.56
CA ARG A 36 -18.58 -10.11 -6.27
C ARG A 36 -18.94 -11.60 -6.27
N TYR A 37 -17.99 -12.42 -5.85
CA TYR A 37 -18.19 -13.83 -5.56
C TYR A 37 -17.98 -14.03 -4.06
N ASP A 38 -18.93 -14.67 -3.40
CA ASP A 38 -18.92 -14.87 -1.95
C ASP A 38 -18.51 -16.29 -1.53
N ASP A 39 -18.56 -17.27 -2.45
CA ASP A 39 -18.05 -18.62 -2.22
C ASP A 39 -16.61 -18.74 -2.73
N VAL A 40 -15.66 -18.62 -1.80
CA VAL A 40 -14.21 -18.73 -2.06
C VAL A 40 -13.65 -19.77 -1.10
N ARG A 41 -13.09 -20.86 -1.63
CA ARG A 41 -12.61 -21.99 -0.83
C ARG A 41 -11.10 -22.15 -0.97
N LEU A 42 -10.44 -22.48 0.13
CA LEU A 42 -9.01 -22.80 0.14
C LEU A 42 -8.76 -24.07 -0.68
N VAL A 43 -7.72 -24.05 -1.51
CA VAL A 43 -7.25 -25.21 -2.30
C VAL A 43 -5.88 -25.65 -1.84
N PHE A 44 -5.01 -24.69 -1.52
CA PHE A 44 -3.65 -24.96 -1.11
C PHE A 44 -3.14 -23.83 -0.22
N ALA A 45 -2.50 -24.20 0.88
CA ALA A 45 -1.64 -23.35 1.68
C ALA A 45 -0.40 -24.17 2.06
N PRO A 46 0.82 -23.58 2.01
CA PRO A 46 2.01 -24.22 2.57
C PRO A 46 1.90 -24.30 4.10
N GLU A 47 2.69 -25.18 4.72
CA GLU A 47 2.88 -25.12 6.17
C GLU A 47 3.48 -23.77 6.58
N ASP A 48 3.13 -23.29 7.78
CA ASP A 48 3.57 -21.97 8.28
C ASP A 48 5.09 -21.81 8.24
N GLN A 49 5.84 -22.86 8.57
CA GLN A 49 7.30 -22.84 8.54
C GLN A 49 7.87 -22.55 7.14
N LEU A 50 7.17 -22.96 6.08
CA LEU A 50 7.59 -22.74 4.69
C LEU A 50 7.03 -21.41 4.15
N GLY A 51 5.77 -21.08 4.45
CA GLY A 51 5.13 -19.83 4.02
C GLY A 51 5.74 -18.59 4.68
N PHE A 52 6.12 -18.72 5.95
CA PHE A 52 6.75 -17.67 6.77
C PHE A 52 8.22 -17.95 7.07
N PHE A 53 8.90 -18.76 6.24
CA PHE A 53 10.33 -19.04 6.41
C PHE A 53 11.15 -17.74 6.58
N GLY A 54 12.02 -17.72 7.60
CA GLY A 54 12.82 -16.54 7.95
C GLY A 54 12.10 -15.48 8.78
N GLY A 55 10.77 -15.53 8.88
CA GLY A 55 9.96 -14.69 9.76
C GLY A 55 10.17 -13.18 9.58
N ASP A 56 10.03 -12.44 10.69
CA ASP A 56 10.32 -11.00 10.75
C ASP A 56 11.78 -10.61 10.42
N PRO A 57 12.82 -11.38 10.83
CA PRO A 57 14.21 -11.10 10.44
C PRO A 57 14.38 -10.91 8.93
N ASP A 58 13.78 -11.78 8.14
CA ASP A 58 13.88 -11.73 6.68
C ASP A 58 12.92 -10.70 6.04
N ASN A 59 11.98 -10.13 6.80
CA ASN A 59 10.95 -9.25 6.23
C ASN A 59 11.60 -7.99 5.63
N PHE A 60 11.22 -7.54 4.44
CA PHE A 60 11.90 -6.45 3.72
C PHE A 60 13.41 -6.67 3.45
N THR A 61 13.92 -7.90 3.43
CA THR A 61 15.31 -8.20 3.09
C THR A 61 15.44 -9.02 1.81
N TYR A 62 16.67 -9.07 1.29
CA TYR A 62 17.10 -9.96 0.21
C TYR A 62 18.50 -10.49 0.57
N PRO A 63 18.82 -11.78 0.38
CA PRO A 63 18.01 -12.84 -0.24
C PRO A 63 16.82 -13.30 0.61
N ARG A 64 15.82 -13.92 -0.02
CA ARG A 64 14.55 -14.35 0.59
C ARG A 64 14.15 -15.73 0.05
N TYR A 65 13.65 -16.61 0.92
CA TYR A 65 13.46 -18.03 0.60
C TYR A 65 12.09 -18.61 0.98
N ASN A 66 11.13 -17.78 1.42
CA ASN A 66 9.80 -18.28 1.78
C ASN A 66 8.92 -18.55 0.55
N LEU A 67 8.05 -19.56 0.65
CA LEU A 67 7.02 -19.85 -0.35
C LEU A 67 5.73 -19.11 0.01
N ASP A 68 5.72 -17.80 -0.17
CA ASP A 68 4.58 -16.93 0.18
C ASP A 68 3.48 -17.01 -0.88
N CYS A 69 2.72 -18.11 -0.88
CA CYS A 69 1.58 -18.27 -1.77
C CYS A 69 0.45 -19.06 -1.11
N THR A 70 -0.78 -18.80 -1.54
CA THR A 70 -1.97 -19.55 -1.16
C THR A 70 -2.91 -19.55 -2.36
N PHE A 71 -3.49 -20.71 -2.68
CA PHE A 71 -4.43 -20.82 -3.79
C PHE A 71 -5.84 -21.00 -3.25
N PHE A 72 -6.74 -20.19 -3.80
CA PHE A 72 -8.17 -20.29 -3.57
C PHE A 72 -8.89 -20.64 -4.87
N ARG A 73 -10.10 -21.21 -4.74
CA ARG A 73 -11.03 -21.42 -5.84
C ARG A 73 -12.31 -20.68 -5.57
N VAL A 74 -12.72 -19.90 -6.56
CA VAL A 74 -14.00 -19.20 -6.58
C VAL A 74 -15.08 -20.15 -7.11
N TYR A 75 -16.25 -20.14 -6.50
CA TYR A 75 -17.43 -20.89 -6.93
C TYR A 75 -18.54 -19.91 -7.36
N ASP A 76 -19.31 -20.33 -8.36
CA ASP A 76 -20.47 -19.59 -8.84
C ASP A 76 -21.69 -19.76 -7.93
N GLU A 77 -22.78 -19.06 -8.26
CA GLU A 77 -24.03 -19.07 -7.51
C GLU A 77 -24.72 -20.46 -7.50
N THR A 78 -24.32 -21.38 -8.39
CA THR A 78 -24.80 -22.77 -8.42
C THR A 78 -23.94 -23.71 -7.57
N GLY A 79 -22.89 -23.19 -6.93
CA GLY A 79 -21.93 -23.96 -6.14
C GLY A 79 -20.93 -24.75 -6.99
N LYS A 80 -20.78 -24.42 -8.27
CA LYS A 80 -19.77 -25.05 -9.16
C LYS A 80 -18.51 -24.17 -9.24
N PRO A 81 -17.32 -24.76 -9.49
CA PRO A 81 -16.12 -23.96 -9.74
C PRO A 81 -16.33 -22.97 -10.88
N LEU A 82 -16.05 -21.69 -10.61
CA LEU A 82 -16.17 -20.62 -11.59
C LEU A 82 -15.25 -20.90 -12.78
N GLN A 83 -15.83 -20.99 -13.98
CA GLN A 83 -15.07 -21.08 -15.23
C GLN A 83 -14.81 -19.68 -15.76
N SER A 84 -13.55 -19.35 -16.05
CA SER A 84 -13.13 -18.09 -16.64
C SER A 84 -12.29 -18.36 -17.87
N ASP A 85 -12.63 -17.73 -18.99
CA ASP A 85 -11.83 -17.78 -20.22
C ASP A 85 -10.51 -17.02 -20.08
N ASN A 86 -10.40 -16.14 -19.08
CA ASN A 86 -9.23 -15.29 -18.83
C ASN A 86 -8.52 -15.74 -17.55
N TYR A 87 -7.32 -16.29 -17.69
CA TYR A 87 -6.43 -16.67 -16.59
C TYR A 87 -4.96 -16.64 -17.02
N PHE A 88 -4.05 -16.49 -16.06
CA PHE A 88 -2.62 -16.54 -16.32
C PHE A 88 -2.14 -17.99 -16.45
N LYS A 89 -1.30 -18.25 -17.46
CA LYS A 89 -0.65 -19.56 -17.66
C LYS A 89 0.72 -19.56 -16.98
N TRP A 90 1.14 -20.73 -16.53
CA TRP A 90 2.48 -20.93 -15.99
C TRP A 90 3.52 -20.94 -17.10
N SER A 91 4.62 -20.20 -16.90
CA SER A 91 5.82 -20.34 -17.70
C SER A 91 6.65 -21.52 -17.19
N THR A 92 7.20 -22.32 -18.09
CA THR A 92 8.13 -23.42 -17.76
C THR A 92 9.60 -23.00 -17.79
N ASN A 93 9.90 -21.76 -18.17
CA ASN A 93 11.27 -21.31 -18.45
C ASN A 93 11.99 -20.76 -17.21
N GLY A 94 11.30 -20.61 -16.08
CA GLY A 94 11.80 -19.85 -14.93
C GLY A 94 11.90 -18.36 -15.23
N ALA A 95 12.50 -17.60 -14.31
CA ALA A 95 12.80 -16.17 -14.50
C ALA A 95 14.29 -15.98 -14.80
N MET A 96 14.63 -15.11 -15.75
CA MET A 96 16.02 -14.81 -16.13
C MET A 96 16.44 -13.38 -15.78
N VAL A 97 17.74 -13.18 -15.53
CA VAL A 97 18.31 -11.85 -15.31
C VAL A 97 18.10 -11.00 -16.58
N GLY A 98 17.51 -9.81 -16.41
CA GLY A 98 17.22 -8.89 -17.50
C GLY A 98 15.89 -9.16 -18.23
N GLU A 99 15.14 -10.19 -17.85
CA GLU A 99 13.80 -10.45 -18.39
C GLU A 99 12.79 -9.39 -17.89
N PRO A 100 11.99 -8.77 -18.77
CA PRO A 100 10.96 -7.83 -18.36
C PRO A 100 9.82 -8.55 -17.63
N VAL A 101 9.49 -8.10 -16.42
CA VAL A 101 8.37 -8.59 -15.63
C VAL A 101 7.35 -7.49 -15.43
N PHE A 102 6.07 -7.83 -15.62
CA PHE A 102 4.95 -6.93 -15.41
C PHE A 102 4.07 -7.45 -14.28
N VAL A 103 3.71 -6.57 -13.35
CA VAL A 103 2.84 -6.91 -12.22
C VAL A 103 1.54 -6.12 -12.35
N VAL A 104 0.41 -6.83 -12.29
CA VAL A 104 -0.93 -6.25 -12.29
C VAL A 104 -1.53 -6.44 -10.90
N GLY A 105 -2.10 -5.37 -10.36
CA GLY A 105 -2.71 -5.42 -9.03
C GLY A 105 -3.41 -4.11 -8.67
N ASN A 106 -3.84 -4.04 -7.42
CA ASN A 106 -4.56 -2.89 -6.86
C ASN A 106 -3.70 -2.23 -5.77
N PRO A 107 -2.67 -1.43 -6.12
CA PRO A 107 -1.87 -0.74 -5.12
C PRO A 107 -2.76 0.22 -4.31
N GLY A 108 -2.65 0.17 -2.98
CA GLY A 108 -3.54 0.94 -2.09
C GLY A 108 -3.36 2.45 -2.24
N THR A 109 -2.25 3.00 -1.77
CA THR A 109 -1.97 4.43 -1.80
C THR A 109 -0.51 4.69 -2.16
N THR A 110 -0.26 5.82 -2.82
CA THR A 110 1.10 6.34 -3.00
C THR A 110 1.10 7.84 -2.83
N ASN A 111 2.21 8.36 -2.29
CA ASN A 111 2.35 9.77 -1.93
C ASN A 111 3.39 10.47 -2.84
N ARG A 112 3.50 10.03 -4.11
CA ARG A 112 4.54 10.50 -5.05
C ARG A 112 4.49 12.00 -5.34
N LEU A 113 3.30 12.61 -5.19
CA LEU A 113 3.07 14.05 -5.41
C LEU A 113 3.23 14.91 -4.16
N HIS A 114 3.61 14.34 -3.01
CA HIS A 114 3.90 15.12 -1.81
C HIS A 114 4.96 16.18 -2.08
N THR A 115 4.80 17.37 -1.51
CA THR A 115 5.82 18.41 -1.55
C THR A 115 6.99 18.06 -0.64
N VAL A 116 8.12 18.75 -0.80
CA VAL A 116 9.26 18.64 0.12
C VAL A 116 8.80 18.90 1.56
N SER A 117 8.06 19.99 1.79
CA SER A 117 7.54 20.33 3.12
C SER A 117 6.68 19.22 3.75
N MET A 118 5.90 18.49 2.93
CA MET A 118 5.13 17.34 3.41
C MET A 118 6.03 16.16 3.77
N LEU A 119 7.10 15.91 3.00
CA LEU A 119 8.07 14.86 3.33
C LEU A 119 8.91 15.21 4.55
N GLU A 120 9.27 16.48 4.75
CA GLU A 120 9.96 16.95 5.95
C GLU A 120 9.07 16.79 7.20
N SER A 121 7.80 17.17 7.11
CA SER A 121 6.83 16.92 8.20
C SER A 121 6.72 15.42 8.53
N GLN A 122 6.73 14.55 7.52
CA GLN A 122 6.76 13.10 7.74
C GLN A 122 8.07 12.64 8.40
N ARG A 123 9.22 13.17 7.97
CA ARG A 123 10.55 12.88 8.52
C ARG A 123 10.67 13.29 9.99
N ASP A 124 10.21 14.48 10.31
CA ASP A 124 10.51 15.17 11.57
C ASP A 124 9.48 14.83 12.66
N PHE A 125 8.24 14.49 12.26
CA PHE A 125 7.14 14.26 13.21
C PHE A 125 6.45 12.91 13.01
N THR A 126 5.82 12.68 11.85
CA THR A 126 4.91 11.54 11.69
C THR A 126 5.60 10.18 11.80
N ALA A 127 6.67 9.98 11.02
CA ALA A 127 7.34 8.69 10.96
C ALA A 127 8.10 8.34 12.25
N PRO A 128 8.81 9.26 12.93
CA PRO A 128 9.42 8.99 14.24
C PRO A 128 8.39 8.60 15.30
N VAL A 129 7.30 9.35 15.44
CA VAL A 129 6.24 9.07 16.43
C VAL A 129 5.59 7.72 16.14
N THR A 130 5.27 7.45 14.88
CA THR A 130 4.66 6.18 14.46
C THR A 130 5.58 5.00 14.74
N THR A 131 6.87 5.13 14.42
CA THR A 131 7.88 4.08 14.66
C THR A 131 8.05 3.81 16.16
N ALA A 132 8.12 4.87 16.98
CA ALA A 132 8.22 4.73 18.43
C ALA A 132 6.98 4.07 19.05
N PHE A 133 5.79 4.48 18.61
CA PHE A 133 4.52 3.88 19.06
C PHE A 133 4.43 2.40 18.71
N LEU A 134 4.74 2.03 17.46
CA LEU A 134 4.75 0.63 17.03
C LEU A 134 5.80 -0.19 17.79
N GLY A 135 6.98 0.38 18.04
CA GLY A 135 8.00 -0.27 18.87
C GLY A 135 7.56 -0.54 20.31
N SER A 136 6.80 0.39 20.91
CA SER A 136 6.19 0.16 22.22
C SER A 136 5.17 -0.99 22.19
N LEU A 137 4.33 -1.06 21.15
CA LEU A 137 3.36 -2.16 21.00
C LEU A 137 4.05 -3.51 20.83
N VAL A 138 5.06 -3.58 19.97
CA VAL A 138 5.88 -4.80 19.80
C VAL A 138 6.46 -5.23 21.14
N ASN A 139 7.10 -4.31 21.88
CA ASN A 139 7.68 -4.63 23.19
C ASN A 139 6.66 -5.13 24.21
N VAL A 140 5.46 -4.52 24.25
CA VAL A 140 4.39 -4.94 25.18
C VAL A 140 3.87 -6.33 24.82
N TYR A 141 3.58 -6.57 23.54
CA TYR A 141 3.05 -7.86 23.08
C TYR A 141 4.07 -8.98 23.26
N THR A 142 5.34 -8.75 22.91
CA THR A 142 6.41 -9.73 23.12
C THR A 142 6.51 -10.13 24.58
N LYS A 143 6.61 -9.15 25.50
CA LYS A 143 6.69 -9.43 26.94
C LYS A 143 5.43 -10.12 27.48
N TYR A 144 4.26 -9.73 26.99
CA TYR A 144 3.01 -10.36 27.43
C TYR A 144 2.94 -11.82 27.00
N ILE A 145 3.36 -12.15 25.78
CA ILE A 145 3.42 -13.52 25.27
C ILE A 145 4.48 -14.34 26.01
N GLU A 146 5.66 -13.77 26.30
CA GLU A 146 6.70 -14.43 27.11
C GLU A 146 6.20 -14.81 28.50
N LEU A 147 5.39 -13.95 29.12
CA LEU A 147 4.79 -14.19 30.44
C LEU A 147 3.55 -15.10 30.37
N ASN A 148 2.89 -15.22 29.22
CA ASN A 148 1.66 -16.00 29.01
C ASN A 148 1.76 -16.84 27.72
N PRO A 149 2.57 -17.92 27.70
CA PRO A 149 2.81 -18.70 26.48
C PRO A 149 1.55 -19.35 25.88
N ASP A 150 0.53 -19.59 26.70
CA ASP A 150 -0.79 -20.09 26.27
C ASP A 150 -1.53 -19.09 25.36
N LYS A 151 -1.20 -17.80 25.44
CA LYS A 151 -1.76 -16.73 24.62
C LYS A 151 -1.00 -16.49 23.31
N ALA A 152 0.14 -17.17 23.09
CA ALA A 152 0.98 -16.94 21.92
C ALA A 152 0.22 -17.12 20.60
N PHE A 153 -0.57 -18.19 20.46
CA PHE A 153 -1.31 -18.48 19.23
C PHE A 153 -2.31 -17.36 18.86
N GLU A 154 -3.00 -16.80 19.86
CA GLU A 154 -3.99 -15.73 19.68
C GLU A 154 -3.32 -14.40 19.32
N LEU A 155 -2.13 -14.11 19.87
CA LEU A 155 -1.52 -12.79 19.82
C LEU A 155 -0.38 -12.65 18.80
N ASN A 156 0.14 -13.76 18.28
CA ASN A 156 1.28 -13.74 17.35
C ASN A 156 0.97 -13.01 16.04
N ASP A 157 -0.24 -13.14 15.50
CA ASP A 157 -0.64 -12.41 14.28
C ASP A 157 -0.63 -10.89 14.51
N GLN A 158 -1.14 -10.46 15.66
CA GLN A 158 -1.17 -9.05 16.04
C GLN A 158 0.25 -8.51 16.29
N LEU A 159 1.10 -9.27 16.99
CA LEU A 159 2.52 -8.94 17.17
C LEU A 159 3.23 -8.82 15.82
N PHE A 160 3.02 -9.78 14.92
CA PHE A 160 3.62 -9.79 13.59
C PHE A 160 3.19 -8.56 12.77
N SER A 161 1.91 -8.21 12.80
CA SER A 161 1.38 -7.02 12.13
C SER A 161 2.05 -5.72 12.62
N PHE A 162 2.26 -5.59 13.93
CA PHE A 162 2.97 -4.46 14.51
C PHE A 162 4.46 -4.45 14.15
N ALA A 163 5.15 -5.59 14.23
CA ALA A 163 6.56 -5.71 13.87
C ALA A 163 6.80 -5.37 12.39
N ASN A 164 5.98 -5.93 11.49
CA ASN A 164 6.00 -5.61 10.06
C ASN A 164 5.81 -4.10 9.82
N SER A 165 4.82 -3.49 10.48
CA SER A 165 4.57 -2.05 10.37
C SER A 165 5.75 -1.24 10.90
N GLN A 166 6.31 -1.62 12.05
CA GLN A 166 7.46 -0.94 12.65
C GLN A 166 8.66 -0.96 11.69
N LYS A 167 8.96 -2.11 11.08
CA LYS A 167 10.04 -2.28 10.11
C LYS A 167 9.80 -1.43 8.85
N ALA A 168 8.58 -1.43 8.33
CA ALA A 168 8.19 -0.61 7.18
C ALA A 168 8.37 0.89 7.46
N TYR A 169 7.85 1.40 8.59
CA TYR A 169 8.00 2.81 8.96
C TYR A 169 9.45 3.18 9.29
N GLY A 170 10.24 2.27 9.87
CA GLY A 170 11.67 2.46 10.07
C GLY A 170 12.42 2.62 8.75
N GLY A 171 12.10 1.80 7.74
CA GLY A 171 12.65 1.92 6.38
C GLY A 171 12.24 3.23 5.70
N ILE A 172 10.97 3.61 5.80
CA ILE A 172 10.45 4.89 5.28
C ILE A 172 11.17 6.07 5.93
N LEU A 173 11.30 6.07 7.26
CA LEU A 173 12.01 7.13 8.00
C LEU A 173 13.47 7.22 7.58
N SER A 174 14.13 6.07 7.39
CA SER A 174 15.51 6.02 6.89
C SER A 174 15.61 6.63 5.48
N GLY A 175 14.63 6.37 4.61
CA GLY A 175 14.51 7.00 3.31
C GLY A 175 14.35 8.52 3.40
N PHE A 176 13.52 9.03 4.31
CA PHE A 176 13.35 10.48 4.51
C PHE A 176 14.58 11.15 5.12
N ARG A 177 15.38 10.43 5.91
CA ARG A 177 16.64 10.93 6.46
C ARG A 177 17.80 10.85 5.47
N ASN A 178 17.64 10.16 4.35
CA ASN A 178 18.63 10.12 3.29
C ASN A 178 18.66 11.47 2.53
N SER A 179 19.75 12.20 2.71
CA SER A 179 19.94 13.53 2.09
C SER A 179 19.91 13.49 0.56
N VAL A 180 20.41 12.43 -0.07
CA VAL A 180 20.40 12.27 -1.54
C VAL A 180 18.98 12.12 -2.06
N PHE A 181 18.13 11.34 -1.38
CA PHE A 181 16.73 11.17 -1.77
C PHE A 181 15.92 12.45 -1.59
N MET A 182 16.11 13.13 -0.45
CA MET A 182 15.45 14.42 -0.21
C MET A 182 15.91 15.48 -1.21
N LYS A 183 17.21 15.55 -1.53
CA LYS A 183 17.74 16.48 -2.53
C LYS A 183 17.16 16.21 -3.92
N LYS A 184 17.08 14.95 -4.36
CA LYS A 184 16.42 14.60 -5.62
C LYS A 184 14.97 15.09 -5.70
N LYS A 185 14.23 15.00 -4.60
CA LYS A 185 12.86 15.51 -4.52
C LYS A 185 12.82 17.04 -4.56
N GLN A 186 13.73 17.71 -3.84
CA GLN A 186 13.87 19.15 -3.84
C GLN A 186 14.16 19.68 -5.25
N ASP A 187 15.15 19.11 -5.94
CA ASP A 187 15.54 19.54 -7.29
C ASP A 187 14.39 19.38 -8.29
N TRP A 188 13.64 18.27 -8.20
CA TRP A 188 12.43 18.07 -8.99
C TRP A 188 11.37 19.13 -8.68
N GLU A 189 11.13 19.42 -7.41
CA GLU A 189 10.13 20.40 -6.99
C GLU A 189 10.50 21.83 -7.41
N ASP A 190 11.76 22.21 -7.30
CA ASP A 190 12.24 23.53 -7.71
C ASP A 190 12.12 23.73 -9.22
N LYS A 191 12.48 22.70 -10.01
CA LYS A 191 12.27 22.71 -11.46
C LYS A 191 10.79 22.85 -11.80
N PHE A 192 9.91 22.15 -11.08
CA PHE A 192 8.48 22.22 -11.31
C PHE A 192 7.90 23.60 -10.94
N LYS A 193 8.29 24.15 -9.79
CA LYS A 193 7.94 25.52 -9.39
C LYS A 193 8.38 26.55 -10.43
N ALA A 194 9.62 26.46 -10.89
CA ALA A 194 10.15 27.37 -11.91
C ALA A 194 9.33 27.30 -13.21
N ALA A 195 8.96 26.09 -13.66
CA ALA A 195 8.11 25.91 -14.85
C ALA A 195 6.70 26.51 -14.66
N VAL A 196 6.11 26.39 -13.47
CA VAL A 196 4.82 27.01 -13.14
C VAL A 196 4.92 28.53 -13.13
N MET A 197 5.95 29.09 -12.49
CA MET A 197 6.15 30.53 -12.38
C MET A 197 6.49 31.20 -13.72
N ALA A 198 7.14 30.49 -14.64
CA ALA A 198 7.43 30.99 -15.98
C ALA A 198 6.19 31.17 -16.87
N ASN A 199 5.04 30.57 -16.50
CA ASN A 199 3.79 30.74 -17.21
C ASN A 199 2.86 31.69 -16.42
N PRO A 200 2.54 32.90 -16.92
CA PRO A 200 1.75 33.88 -16.17
C PRO A 200 0.40 33.38 -15.68
N LYS A 201 -0.28 32.54 -16.48
CA LYS A 201 -1.58 31.96 -16.11
C LYS A 201 -1.42 30.98 -14.94
N LEU A 202 -0.47 30.06 -15.03
CA LEU A 202 -0.23 29.07 -13.97
C LEU A 202 0.33 29.73 -12.71
N ALA A 203 1.21 30.73 -12.85
CA ALA A 203 1.73 31.50 -11.74
C ALA A 203 0.61 32.19 -10.95
N SER A 204 -0.33 32.83 -11.66
CA SER A 204 -1.49 33.48 -11.03
C SER A 204 -2.40 32.49 -10.32
N GLU A 205 -2.56 31.27 -10.84
CA GLU A 205 -3.48 30.28 -10.27
C GLU A 205 -2.85 29.44 -9.14
N TYR A 206 -1.57 29.09 -9.28
CA TYR A 206 -0.90 28.08 -8.45
C TYR A 206 0.41 28.53 -7.81
N GLY A 207 0.91 29.73 -8.09
CA GLY A 207 2.24 30.18 -7.65
C GLY A 207 2.43 30.14 -6.12
N ASP A 208 1.36 30.34 -5.36
CA ASP A 208 1.38 30.32 -3.89
C ASP A 208 1.00 28.96 -3.27
N LEU A 209 0.74 27.93 -4.09
CA LEU A 209 0.22 26.65 -3.60
C LEU A 209 1.19 25.96 -2.63
N TRP A 210 2.49 26.00 -2.91
CA TRP A 210 3.50 25.38 -2.05
C TRP A 210 3.59 26.03 -0.67
N ASN A 211 3.46 27.36 -0.61
CA ASN A 211 3.47 28.09 0.67
C ASN A 211 2.23 27.70 1.49
N LYS A 212 1.04 27.72 0.86
CA LYS A 212 -0.20 27.28 1.52
C LYS A 212 -0.11 25.85 2.05
N ILE A 213 0.49 24.94 1.28
CA ILE A 213 0.72 23.56 1.72
C ILE A 213 1.69 23.53 2.91
N ALA A 214 2.80 24.27 2.84
CA ALA A 214 3.79 24.33 3.92
C ALA A 214 3.23 24.93 5.21
N ASP A 215 2.48 26.03 5.12
CA ASP A 215 1.87 26.70 6.27
C ASP A 215 0.84 25.84 6.97
N GLY A 216 0.09 25.02 6.21
CA GLY A 216 -0.81 24.01 6.76
C GLY A 216 -0.12 22.91 7.59
N ARG A 217 1.22 22.85 7.60
CA ARG A 217 2.02 21.86 8.34
C ARG A 217 2.75 22.43 9.56
N LYS A 218 2.76 23.74 9.77
CA LYS A 218 3.45 24.40 10.90
C LYS A 218 2.68 24.32 12.24
N LYS A 219 1.72 23.38 12.37
CA LYS A 219 0.86 23.23 13.55
C LYS A 219 1.22 21.99 14.33
#